data_AF-A0A3D3JMD9-F1
#
_entry.id   AF-A0A3D3JMD9-F1
#
_cell.length_a   1.000
_cell.length_b   1.000
_cell.length_c   1.000
_cell.angle_alpha   90.00
_cell.angle_beta   90.00
_cell.angle_gamma   90.00
#
_symmetry.space_group_name_H-M   'P 1'
#
loop_
_entity.id
_entity.type
_entity.pdbx_description
1 polymer ?
#
loop_
_entity_poly.entity_id
_entity_poly.type
_entity_poly.pdbx_seq_one_letter_code
_entity_poly.pdbx_strand_id
1 'polypeptide(L)'
;MQLWLVYSLLTVLFWGLYGVFLHTGQVAMADPVNGRYKAFLLVGIAYFLTAVLAPLAILIFKGSSWSMPGKGVTFSLVAGLVGAAGAFCVLLAFGAKGTPPVVMSIIFAGAPIVNAGVAIALHPPAGGWHSISLPFYLGIVLAAVGGCLVSLYKPSPSKPPPKPDVVQTDVQ
;
A
#
# COMPACT_ATOMS: atom_id res chain seq x y z
N MET A 1 22.81 2.16 12.36
CA MET A 1 21.86 2.28 11.22
C MET A 1 21.19 3.64 11.30
N GLN A 2 21.09 4.37 10.19
CA GLN A 2 20.43 5.69 10.17
C GLN A 2 18.92 5.54 10.44
N LEU A 3 18.34 6.36 11.32
CA LEU A 3 16.92 6.22 11.73
C LEU A 3 15.94 6.29 10.57
N TRP A 4 16.22 7.11 9.56
CA TRP A 4 15.37 7.21 8.37
C TRP A 4 15.23 5.85 7.65
N LEU A 5 16.31 5.05 7.60
CA LEU A 5 16.29 3.73 6.97
C LEU A 5 15.43 2.75 7.79
N VAL A 6 15.50 2.83 9.12
CA VAL A 6 14.65 2.02 10.01
C VAL A 6 13.17 2.34 9.75
N TYR A 7 12.82 3.63 9.70
CA TYR A 7 11.44 4.04 9.44
C TYR A 7 10.97 3.63 8.04
N SER A 8 11.84 3.70 7.02
CA SER A 8 11.51 3.21 5.68
C SER A 8 11.24 1.70 5.66
N LEU A 9 12.04 0.90 6.36
CA LEU A 9 11.82 -0.54 6.47
C LEU A 9 10.55 -0.88 7.26
N LEU A 10 10.24 -0.11 8.32
CA LEU A 10 8.97 -0.22 9.03
C LEU A 10 7.78 0.14 8.13
N THR A 11 7.92 1.15 7.26
CA THR A 11 6.91 1.45 6.24
C THR A 11 6.70 0.25 5.32
N VAL A 12 7.76 -0.37 4.80
CA VAL A 12 7.66 -1.59 3.97
C VAL A 12 6.94 -2.72 4.71
N LEU A 13 7.26 -2.93 5.99
CA LEU A 13 6.60 -3.93 6.82
C LEU A 13 5.09 -3.65 6.96
N PHE A 14 4.71 -2.46 7.41
CA PHE A 14 3.30 -2.13 7.64
C PHE A 14 2.48 -2.12 6.35
N TRP A 15 3.03 -1.58 5.27
CA TRP A 15 2.36 -1.58 3.97
C TRP A 15 2.28 -2.97 3.35
N GLY A 16 3.29 -3.83 3.55
CA GLY A 16 3.23 -5.24 3.15
C GLY A 16 2.13 -6.01 3.88
N LEU A 17 2.04 -5.85 5.21
CA LEU A 17 0.99 -6.47 6.04
C LEU A 17 -0.40 -5.90 5.75
N TYR A 18 -0.49 -4.61 5.43
CA TYR A 18 -1.74 -3.93 5.11
C TYR A 18 -2.54 -4.64 4.01
N GLY A 19 -1.89 -5.05 2.92
CA GLY A 19 -2.56 -5.76 1.83
C GLY A 19 -3.22 -7.07 2.29
N VAL A 20 -2.52 -7.83 3.13
CA VAL A 20 -3.03 -9.08 3.70
C VAL A 20 -4.21 -8.79 4.63
N PHE A 21 -4.06 -7.87 5.58
CA PHE A 21 -5.12 -7.56 6.55
C PHE A 21 -6.35 -6.90 5.91
N LEU A 22 -6.16 -6.05 4.90
CA LEU A 22 -7.29 -5.44 4.19
C LEU A 22 -8.07 -6.47 3.37
N HIS A 23 -7.38 -7.39 2.69
CA HIS A 23 -8.04 -8.48 1.97
C HIS A 23 -8.76 -9.44 2.94
N THR A 24 -8.12 -9.83 4.04
CA THR A 24 -8.76 -10.66 5.06
C THR A 24 -9.96 -9.94 5.68
N GLY A 25 -9.81 -8.66 6.03
CA GLY A 25 -10.86 -7.84 6.63
C GLY A 25 -12.09 -7.70 5.72
N GLN A 26 -11.91 -7.41 4.43
CA GLN A 26 -13.06 -7.31 3.51
C GLN A 26 -13.79 -8.64 3.29
N VAL A 27 -13.07 -9.77 3.27
CA VAL A 27 -13.68 -11.10 3.16
C VAL A 27 -14.45 -11.44 4.44
N ALA A 28 -13.86 -11.15 5.59
CA ALA A 28 -14.47 -11.38 6.91
C ALA A 28 -15.71 -10.53 7.19
N MET A 29 -15.94 -9.45 6.42
CA MET A 29 -17.19 -8.67 6.51
C MET A 29 -18.43 -9.45 6.06
N ALA A 30 -18.26 -10.61 5.40
CA ALA A 30 -19.35 -11.50 4.97
C ALA A 30 -20.46 -10.79 4.17
N ASP A 31 -20.11 -9.72 3.48
CA ASP A 31 -21.00 -8.89 2.67
C ASP A 31 -20.42 -8.77 1.25
N PRO A 32 -20.93 -9.52 0.27
CA PRO A 32 -20.39 -9.56 -1.09
C PRO A 32 -20.44 -8.21 -1.82
N VAL A 33 -21.36 -7.33 -1.44
CA VAL A 33 -21.60 -6.06 -2.13
C VAL A 33 -20.82 -4.93 -1.44
N ASN A 34 -21.02 -4.78 -0.13
CA ASN A 34 -20.53 -3.61 0.62
C ASN A 34 -19.37 -3.92 1.57
N GLY A 35 -18.99 -5.20 1.76
CA GLY A 35 -17.96 -5.60 2.72
C GLY A 35 -16.63 -4.88 2.53
N ARG A 36 -16.25 -4.62 1.27
CA ARG A 36 -15.05 -3.85 0.92
C ARG A 36 -15.09 -2.42 1.47
N TYR A 37 -16.21 -1.71 1.30
CA TYR A 37 -16.36 -0.32 1.75
C TYR A 37 -16.46 -0.24 3.26
N LYS A 38 -17.11 -1.21 3.90
CA LYS A 38 -17.12 -1.36 5.37
C LYS A 38 -15.70 -1.53 5.90
N ALA A 39 -14.91 -2.45 5.33
CA ALA A 39 -13.51 -2.63 5.72
C ALA A 39 -12.67 -1.36 5.53
N PHE A 40 -12.84 -0.66 4.39
CA PHE A 40 -12.13 0.59 4.14
C PHE A 40 -12.55 1.74 5.06
N LEU A 41 -13.81 1.78 5.51
CA LEU A 41 -14.27 2.74 6.51
C LEU A 41 -13.49 2.58 7.83
N LEU A 42 -13.24 1.34 8.27
CA LEU A 42 -12.40 1.07 9.44
C LEU A 42 -10.94 1.48 9.22
N VAL A 43 -10.41 1.34 8.00
CA VAL A 43 -9.09 1.90 7.63
C VAL A 43 -9.11 3.42 7.74
N GLY A 44 -10.17 4.09 7.28
CA GLY A 44 -10.34 5.54 7.41
C GLY A 44 -10.34 6.00 8.87
N ILE A 45 -11.00 5.26 9.77
CA ILE A 45 -10.94 5.53 11.21
C ILE A 45 -9.50 5.39 11.73
N ALA A 46 -8.77 4.34 11.32
CA ALA A 46 -7.37 4.19 11.70
C ALA A 46 -6.49 5.35 11.19
N TYR A 47 -6.74 5.85 9.97
CA TYR A 47 -6.07 7.04 9.43
C TYR A 47 -6.39 8.29 10.25
N PHE A 48 -7.63 8.48 10.71
CA PHE A 48 -7.94 9.59 11.60
C PHE A 48 -7.13 9.51 12.91
N LEU A 49 -7.07 8.34 13.54
CA LEU A 49 -6.30 8.16 14.78
C LEU A 49 -4.80 8.44 14.58
N THR A 50 -4.23 7.98 13.48
CA THR A 50 -2.78 8.03 13.24
C THR A 50 -2.30 9.27 12.51
N ALA A 51 -3.07 9.80 11.56
CA ALA A 51 -2.71 10.95 10.74
C ALA A 51 -3.30 12.27 11.26
N VAL A 52 -4.24 12.23 12.21
CA VAL A 52 -4.79 13.44 12.85
C VAL A 52 -4.44 13.47 14.34
N LEU A 53 -4.90 12.48 15.12
CA LEU A 53 -4.74 12.56 16.58
C LEU A 53 -3.27 12.44 17.03
N ALA A 54 -2.51 11.50 16.46
CA ALA A 54 -1.10 11.32 16.82
C ALA A 54 -0.24 12.58 16.52
N PRO A 55 -0.23 13.16 15.31
CA PRO A 55 0.53 14.39 15.07
C PRO A 55 0.01 15.57 15.87
N LEU A 56 -1.31 15.67 16.11
CA LEU A 56 -1.88 16.72 16.96
C LEU A 56 -1.32 16.65 18.38
N ALA A 57 -1.31 15.46 18.99
CA ALA A 57 -0.75 15.25 20.31
C ALA A 57 0.75 15.60 20.35
N ILE A 58 1.52 15.18 19.33
CA ILE A 58 2.95 15.50 19.24
C ILE A 58 3.19 17.01 19.13
N LEU A 59 2.43 17.72 18.31
CA LEU A 59 2.57 19.17 18.14
C LEU A 59 2.25 19.94 19.43
N ILE A 60 1.20 19.50 20.15
CA ILE A 60 0.84 20.05 21.47
C ILE A 60 1.97 19.81 22.47
N PHE A 61 2.44 18.56 22.60
CA PHE A 61 3.50 18.22 23.56
C PHE A 61 4.84 18.88 23.24
N LYS A 62 5.11 19.17 21.96
CA LYS A 62 6.30 19.92 21.53
C LYS A 62 6.14 21.43 21.62
N GLY A 63 4.98 21.95 22.01
CA GLY A 63 4.73 23.40 22.08
C GLY A 63 4.89 24.09 20.73
N SER A 64 4.53 23.42 19.64
CA SER A 64 4.77 23.92 18.29
C SER A 64 4.01 25.23 18.04
N SER A 65 4.63 26.15 17.28
CA SER A 65 3.88 27.25 16.69
C SER A 65 2.84 26.69 15.71
N TRP A 66 1.67 27.33 15.64
CA TRP A 66 0.62 26.99 14.68
C TRP A 66 0.73 27.75 13.35
N SER A 67 1.86 28.43 13.13
CA SER A 67 2.15 29.08 11.85
C SER A 67 2.44 28.02 10.80
N MET A 68 1.50 27.82 9.89
CA MET A 68 1.61 26.85 8.79
C MET A 68 1.62 27.58 7.44
N PRO A 69 2.75 27.62 6.72
CA PRO A 69 2.82 28.26 5.41
C PRO A 69 1.83 27.62 4.43
N GLY A 70 1.07 28.43 3.68
CA GLY A 70 0.01 27.96 2.80
C GLY A 70 0.47 26.91 1.78
N LYS A 71 1.66 27.08 1.18
CA LYS A 71 2.24 26.07 0.28
C LYS A 71 2.46 24.72 0.98
N GLY A 72 2.96 24.74 2.22
CA GLY A 72 3.17 23.53 3.01
C GLY A 72 1.86 22.82 3.32
N VAL A 73 0.81 23.58 3.65
CA VAL A 73 -0.54 23.05 3.86
C VAL A 73 -1.08 22.40 2.57
N THR A 74 -1.03 23.10 1.44
CA THR A 74 -1.53 22.59 0.16
C THR A 74 -0.84 21.31 -0.27
N PHE A 75 0.50 21.27 -0.29
CA PHE A 75 1.23 20.07 -0.69
C PHE A 75 1.02 18.91 0.27
N SER A 76 0.90 19.16 1.59
CA SER A 76 0.62 18.11 2.57
C SER A 76 -0.78 17.52 2.39
N LEU A 77 -1.79 18.37 2.12
CA LEU A 77 -3.14 17.91 1.83
C LEU A 77 -3.20 17.09 0.54
N VAL A 78 -2.57 17.57 -0.53
CA VAL A 78 -2.47 16.82 -1.80
C VAL A 78 -1.75 15.48 -1.60
N ALA A 79 -0.66 15.45 -0.85
CA ALA A 79 0.05 14.21 -0.52
C ALA A 79 -0.86 13.22 0.23
N GLY A 80 -1.63 13.71 1.21
CA GLY A 80 -2.62 12.90 1.93
C GLY A 80 -3.71 12.34 1.01
N LEU A 81 -4.24 13.16 0.10
CA LEU A 81 -5.25 12.74 -0.87
C LEU A 81 -4.72 11.69 -1.85
N VAL A 82 -3.51 11.86 -2.38
CA VAL A 82 -2.88 10.87 -3.27
C VAL A 82 -2.66 9.55 -2.53
N GLY A 83 -2.19 9.59 -1.29
CA GLY A 83 -2.02 8.39 -0.46
C GLY A 83 -3.34 7.66 -0.18
N ALA A 84 -4.38 8.39 0.23
CA ALA A 84 -5.70 7.83 0.51
C ALA A 84 -6.38 7.28 -0.76
N ALA A 85 -6.24 7.97 -1.90
CA ALA A 85 -6.71 7.49 -3.19
C ALA A 85 -6.00 6.19 -3.61
N GLY A 86 -4.68 6.12 -3.41
CA GLY A 86 -3.91 4.89 -3.63
C GLY A 86 -4.41 3.71 -2.78
N ALA A 87 -4.65 3.92 -1.48
CA ALA A 87 -5.21 2.92 -0.58
C ALA A 87 -6.62 2.48 -1.02
N PHE A 88 -7.44 3.40 -1.51
CA PHE A 88 -8.75 3.07 -2.09
C PHE A 88 -8.62 2.22 -3.36
N CYS A 89 -7.65 2.50 -4.24
CA CYS A 89 -7.36 1.66 -5.41
C CYS A 89 -6.93 0.23 -5.03
N VAL A 90 -6.20 0.04 -3.92
CA VAL A 90 -5.88 -1.30 -3.40
C VAL A 90 -7.16 -2.08 -3.08
N LEU A 91 -8.12 -1.42 -2.42
CA LEU A 91 -9.42 -2.01 -2.12
C LEU A 91 -10.17 -2.41 -3.40
N LEU A 92 -10.20 -1.52 -4.40
CA LEU A 92 -10.85 -1.80 -5.68
C LEU A 92 -10.17 -2.97 -6.41
N ALA A 93 -8.84 -3.05 -6.37
CA ALA A 93 -8.08 -4.15 -6.97
C ALA A 93 -8.42 -5.50 -6.32
N PHE A 94 -8.54 -5.56 -5.00
CA PHE A 94 -9.03 -6.76 -4.31
C PHE A 94 -10.47 -7.10 -4.69
N GLY A 95 -11.34 -6.10 -4.78
CA GLY A 95 -12.71 -6.26 -5.26
C GLY A 95 -12.79 -6.74 -6.72
N ALA A 96 -11.75 -6.50 -7.52
CA ALA A 96 -11.58 -6.99 -8.89
C ALA A 96 -10.85 -8.35 -8.97
N LYS A 97 -10.85 -9.14 -7.88
CA LYS A 97 -10.23 -10.47 -7.74
C LYS A 97 -8.70 -10.47 -7.69
N GLY A 98 -8.07 -9.31 -7.47
CA GLY A 98 -6.64 -9.25 -7.15
C GLY A 98 -6.34 -9.93 -5.81
N THR A 99 -5.24 -10.68 -5.73
CA THR A 99 -4.78 -11.29 -4.47
C THR A 99 -3.67 -10.46 -3.85
N PRO A 100 -3.52 -10.43 -2.51
CA PRO A 100 -2.47 -9.63 -1.86
C PRO A 100 -1.07 -9.86 -2.42
N PRO A 101 -0.60 -11.10 -2.67
CA PRO A 101 0.73 -11.29 -3.25
C PRO A 101 0.94 -10.61 -4.60
N VAL A 102 -0.07 -10.55 -5.47
CA VAL A 102 0.06 -9.91 -6.79
C VAL A 102 -0.08 -8.41 -6.70
N VAL A 103 -1.18 -7.94 -6.08
CA VAL A 103 -1.51 -6.52 -6.02
C VAL A 103 -0.40 -5.75 -5.31
N MET A 104 0.06 -6.27 -4.17
CA MET A 104 1.10 -5.60 -3.39
C MET A 104 2.45 -5.62 -4.11
N SER A 105 2.81 -6.71 -4.80
CA SER A 105 4.05 -6.77 -5.58
C SER A 105 4.07 -5.77 -6.74
N ILE A 106 2.97 -5.64 -7.48
CA ILE A 106 2.85 -4.64 -8.55
C ILE A 106 3.02 -3.23 -7.99
N ILE A 107 2.36 -2.92 -6.87
CA ILE A 107 2.41 -1.58 -6.25
C ILE A 107 3.81 -1.25 -5.75
N PHE A 108 4.44 -2.14 -4.98
CA PHE A 108 5.76 -1.86 -4.40
C PHE A 108 6.90 -1.93 -5.42
N ALA A 109 6.73 -2.67 -6.51
CA ALA A 109 7.65 -2.62 -7.64
C ALA A 109 7.47 -1.34 -8.47
N GLY A 110 6.21 -0.89 -8.66
CA GLY A 110 5.88 0.28 -9.47
C GLY A 110 6.12 1.62 -8.78
N ALA A 111 5.95 1.71 -7.46
CA ALA A 111 6.08 2.97 -6.72
C ALA A 111 7.46 3.64 -6.88
N PRO A 112 8.60 2.91 -6.81
CA PRO A 112 9.92 3.49 -7.10
C PRO A 112 10.03 4.04 -8.52
N ILE A 113 9.38 3.41 -9.51
CA ILE A 113 9.41 3.81 -10.92
C ILE A 113 8.67 5.14 -11.12
N VAL A 114 7.46 5.24 -10.55
CA VAL A 114 6.68 6.48 -10.57
C VAL A 114 7.42 7.60 -9.84
N ASN A 115 7.97 7.31 -8.66
CA ASN A 115 8.74 8.29 -7.89
C ASN A 115 9.96 8.78 -8.66
N ALA A 116 10.72 7.88 -9.29
CA ALA A 116 11.86 8.21 -10.14
C ALA A 116 11.46 9.13 -11.30
N GLY A 117 10.41 8.77 -12.05
CA GLY A 117 9.93 9.55 -13.18
C GLY A 117 9.47 10.95 -12.77
N VAL A 118 8.66 11.05 -11.71
CA VAL A 118 8.17 12.33 -11.20
C VAL A 118 9.31 13.18 -10.64
N ALA A 119 10.24 12.59 -9.88
CA ALA A 119 11.38 13.31 -9.34
C ALA A 119 12.29 13.89 -10.43
N ILE A 120 12.59 13.10 -11.48
CA ILE A 120 13.37 13.57 -12.63
C ILE A 120 12.64 14.67 -13.40
N ALA A 121 11.32 14.55 -13.56
CA ALA A 121 10.52 15.55 -14.27
C ALA A 121 10.43 16.89 -13.51
N LEU A 122 10.24 16.84 -12.19
CA LEU A 122 10.14 18.03 -11.35
C LEU A 122 11.51 18.65 -11.03
N HIS A 123 12.57 17.83 -10.98
CA HIS A 123 13.94 18.24 -10.71
C HIS A 123 14.90 17.64 -11.74
N PRO A 124 14.92 18.20 -12.98
CA PRO A 124 15.77 17.68 -14.04
C PRO A 124 17.25 17.71 -13.65
N PRO A 125 18.03 16.64 -13.94
CA PRO A 125 19.46 16.63 -13.69
C PRO A 125 20.17 17.73 -14.47
N ALA A 126 21.15 18.40 -13.84
CA ALA A 126 21.89 19.49 -14.47
C ALA A 126 22.61 19.10 -15.77
N GLY A 127 23.01 17.82 -15.92
CA GLY A 127 23.63 17.27 -17.13
C GLY A 127 22.67 16.58 -18.10
N GLY A 128 21.36 16.76 -17.93
CA GLY A 128 20.33 16.08 -18.72
C GLY A 128 20.17 14.61 -18.36
N TRP A 129 19.39 13.88 -19.15
CA TRP A 129 19.00 12.50 -18.82
C TRP A 129 20.19 11.54 -18.91
N HIS A 130 21.15 11.81 -19.79
CA HIS A 130 22.37 11.03 -19.94
C HIS A 130 23.34 11.17 -18.76
N SER A 131 23.18 12.17 -17.90
CA SER A 131 24.00 12.30 -16.69
C SER A 131 23.50 11.44 -15.53
N ILE A 132 22.35 10.77 -15.67
CA ILE A 132 21.85 9.82 -14.67
C ILE A 132 22.68 8.54 -14.77
N SER A 133 23.12 8.03 -13.62
CA SER A 133 23.99 6.86 -13.58
C SER A 133 23.26 5.61 -14.12
N LEU A 134 23.96 4.80 -14.91
CA LEU A 134 23.40 3.56 -15.45
C LEU A 134 22.83 2.60 -14.37
N PRO A 135 23.46 2.45 -13.18
CA PRO A 135 22.89 1.64 -12.10
C PRO A 135 21.50 2.10 -11.63
N PHE A 136 21.18 3.39 -11.72
CA PHE A 136 19.85 3.88 -11.37
C PHE A 136 18.78 3.28 -12.31
N TYR A 137 19.01 3.37 -13.62
CA TYR A 137 18.11 2.78 -14.62
C TYR A 137 18.00 1.27 -14.47
N LEU A 138 19.12 0.60 -14.20
CA LEU A 138 19.12 -0.83 -13.92
C LEU A 138 18.27 -1.17 -12.70
N GLY A 139 18.35 -0.38 -11.63
CA GLY A 139 17.50 -0.55 -10.44
C GLY A 139 16.01 -0.45 -10.75
N ILE A 140 15.61 0.49 -11.60
CA ILE A 140 14.21 0.64 -12.08
C ILE A 140 13.76 -0.60 -12.86
N VAL A 141 14.59 -1.10 -13.78
CA VAL A 141 14.30 -2.32 -14.55
C VAL A 141 14.20 -3.53 -13.63
N LEU A 142 15.13 -3.68 -12.68
CA LEU A 142 15.12 -4.78 -11.72
C LEU A 142 13.90 -4.75 -10.81
N ALA A 143 13.44 -3.57 -10.38
CA ALA A 143 12.20 -3.43 -9.63
C ALA A 143 10.99 -3.93 -10.44
N ALA A 144 10.87 -3.50 -11.70
CA ALA A 144 9.80 -3.94 -12.60
C ALA A 144 9.84 -5.46 -12.81
N VAL A 145 11.01 -6.01 -13.14
CA VAL A 145 11.20 -7.45 -13.36
C VAL A 145 10.87 -8.24 -12.10
N GLY A 146 11.36 -7.81 -10.93
CA GLY A 146 11.05 -8.45 -9.66
C GLY A 146 9.55 -8.48 -9.35
N GLY A 147 8.87 -7.34 -9.55
CA GLY A 147 7.41 -7.25 -9.41
C GLY A 147 6.67 -8.20 -10.35
N CYS A 148 7.09 -8.28 -11.62
CA CYS A 148 6.54 -9.21 -12.60
C CYS A 148 6.74 -10.67 -12.19
N LEU A 149 7.96 -11.05 -11.79
CA LEU A 149 8.28 -12.43 -11.40
C LEU A 149 7.45 -12.87 -10.20
N VAL A 150 7.35 -12.06 -9.15
CA VAL A 150 6.51 -12.40 -7.98
C VAL A 150 5.03 -12.50 -8.35
N SER A 151 4.57 -11.65 -9.26
CA SER A 151 3.18 -11.66 -9.72
C SER A 151 2.83 -12.89 -10.55
N LEU A 152 3.74 -13.31 -11.44
CA LEU A 152 3.55 -14.44 -12.36
C LEU A 152 3.75 -15.79 -11.68
N TYR A 153 4.75 -15.90 -10.81
CA TYR A 153 5.17 -17.16 -10.18
C TYR A 153 4.67 -17.31 -8.73
N LYS A 154 3.57 -16.64 -8.38
CA LYS A 154 2.96 -16.81 -7.05
C LYS A 154 2.52 -18.27 -6.82
N PRO A 155 2.67 -18.82 -5.61
CA PRO A 155 2.21 -20.17 -5.30
C PRO A 155 0.71 -20.34 -5.53
N SER A 156 0.29 -21.52 -6.00
CA SER A 156 -1.13 -21.85 -6.10
C SER A 156 -1.77 -21.92 -4.71
N PRO A 157 -3.03 -21.45 -4.54
CA PRO A 157 -3.75 -21.63 -3.29
C PRO A 157 -3.81 -23.12 -2.93
N SER A 158 -3.63 -23.45 -1.64
CA SER A 158 -3.85 -24.80 -1.15
C SER A 158 -5.28 -25.27 -1.49
N LYS A 159 -5.42 -26.50 -1.98
CA LYS A 159 -6.73 -27.09 -2.25
C LYS A 159 -7.57 -27.06 -0.96
N PRO A 160 -8.88 -26.73 -1.04
CA PRO A 160 -9.76 -26.84 0.12
C PRO A 160 -9.68 -28.26 0.67
N PRO A 161 -9.72 -28.45 2.00
CA PRO A 161 -9.83 -29.79 2.57
C PRO A 161 -11.06 -30.52 1.99
N PRO A 162 -10.98 -31.84 1.76
CA PRO A 162 -12.13 -32.61 1.28
C PRO A 162 -13.35 -32.34 2.16
N LYS A 163 -14.51 -32.10 1.55
CA LYS A 163 -15.77 -32.02 2.30
C LYS A 163 -15.94 -33.35 3.06
N PRO A 164 -16.30 -33.33 4.36
CA PRO A 164 -16.68 -34.54 5.07
C PRO A 164 -17.81 -35.21 4.30
N ASP A 165 -17.66 -36.51 3.98
CA ASP A 165 -18.74 -37.30 3.41
C ASP A 165 -19.91 -37.26 4.40
N VAL A 166 -21.05 -36.76 3.94
CA VAL A 166 -22.30 -36.86 4.68
C VAL A 166 -22.67 -38.34 4.67
N VAL A 167 -22.36 -39.04 5.75
CA VAL A 167 -22.88 -40.39 5.99
C VAL A 167 -24.40 -40.24 6.07
N GLN A 168 -25.06 -40.57 4.96
CA GLN A 168 -26.50 -40.68 4.88
C GLN A 168 -26.89 -41.88 5.75
N THR A 169 -27.27 -41.62 6.99
CA THR A 169 -27.87 -42.64 7.85
C THR A 169 -29.22 -42.99 7.25
N ASP A 170 -29.27 -44.07 6.48
CA ASP A 170 -30.52 -44.71 6.08
C ASP A 170 -31.28 -45.08 7.35
N VAL A 171 -32.35 -44.33 7.63
CA VAL A 171 -33.35 -44.69 8.63
C VAL A 171 -34.24 -45.76 8.00
N GLN A 172 -34.05 -47.00 8.42
CA GLN A 172 -35.03 -48.08 8.25
C GLN A 172 -36.14 -47.97 9.29
#